data_AF-A0A9P1G0J5-F1
#
_entry.id   AF-A0A9P1G0J5-F1
#
_cell.length_a   1.000
_cell.length_b   1.000
_cell.length_c   1.000
_cell.angle_alpha   90.00
_cell.angle_beta   90.00
_cell.angle_gamma   90.00
#
_symmetry.space_group_name_H-M   'P 1'
#
loop_
_entity.id
_entity.type
_entity.pdbx_description
1 polymer ?
#
loop_
_entity_poly.entity_id
_entity_poly.type
_entity_poly.pdbx_seq_one_letter_code
_entity_poly.pdbx_strand_id
1 'polypeptide(L)'
;MGEESNQDDMSPTGRSDFTPRPRRQPMLLIHLDINKTIIQSDSIQMKSIEEGIREGIAELFWGTLRKDENGKVVGWDWCKNRPSCSPPEITDCPPDDLYTYLSFCKKMHSEKDQQKLSIRTFRLVEDDEVKGEMIKVLDLALKKLQLPAEVRFSPEAEAVGLKGSTIMMFPAVFHLVAALQRAKRKFAILFRSFGVDHENIKQEWNAFCEMRHPLYSRFLDGIGPMDGSVSRIPDRRIDAMHTLYRDAQGPLLVIDHLVEAQRAKDWDRWARERPTPQEDTRDGRDYILRVLKDQQGARVSDGLDEVREWMMSCHACLVPGKPCSTRFWDHGLLCFCWMLVCQK
;
A
#
# COMPACT_ATOMS: atom_id res chain seq x y z
N MET A 1 -70.26 40.60 -44.93
CA MET A 1 -69.73 41.03 -43.62
C MET A 1 -69.77 39.81 -42.73
N GLY A 2 -68.63 39.14 -42.59
CA GLY A 2 -68.46 37.97 -41.73
C GLY A 2 -67.01 38.01 -41.27
N GLU A 3 -66.81 38.45 -40.03
CA GLU A 3 -65.51 38.49 -39.37
C GLU A 3 -65.30 37.13 -38.70
N GLU A 4 -64.37 36.33 -39.22
CA GLU A 4 -63.87 35.12 -38.56
C GLU A 4 -62.68 35.49 -37.67
N SER A 5 -62.87 35.29 -36.37
CA SER A 5 -61.85 35.48 -35.33
C SER A 5 -60.94 34.26 -35.25
N ASN A 6 -59.68 34.40 -35.67
CA ASN A 6 -58.62 33.44 -35.39
C ASN A 6 -58.21 33.54 -33.90
N GLN A 7 -58.49 32.49 -33.13
CA GLN A 7 -57.93 32.28 -31.80
C GLN A 7 -56.58 31.57 -31.95
N ASP A 8 -55.50 32.31 -31.71
CA ASP A 8 -54.15 31.76 -31.61
C ASP A 8 -54.02 30.94 -30.30
N ASP A 9 -53.89 29.63 -30.47
CA ASP A 9 -53.62 28.64 -29.43
C ASP A 9 -52.15 28.74 -28.97
N MET A 10 -51.91 29.61 -27.99
CA MET A 10 -50.62 29.73 -27.27
C MET A 10 -50.47 28.57 -26.29
N SER A 11 -50.10 27.40 -26.83
CA SER A 11 -49.64 26.28 -26.02
C SER A 11 -48.32 26.63 -25.32
N PRO A 12 -48.20 26.42 -23.99
CA PRO A 12 -47.00 26.76 -23.25
C PRO A 12 -45.86 25.83 -23.66
N THR A 13 -44.88 26.38 -24.39
CA THR A 13 -43.63 25.72 -24.75
C THR A 13 -43.00 25.09 -23.50
N GLY A 14 -43.02 23.76 -23.45
CA GLY A 14 -42.50 22.96 -22.34
C GLY A 14 -41.06 23.33 -22.04
N ARG A 15 -40.82 23.93 -20.86
CA ARG A 15 -39.49 23.99 -20.27
C ARG A 15 -39.07 22.54 -20.00
N SER A 16 -38.17 22.03 -20.82
CA SER A 16 -37.52 20.75 -20.58
C SER A 16 -36.77 20.86 -19.25
N ASP A 17 -37.24 20.15 -18.24
CA ASP A 17 -36.55 19.97 -16.97
C ASP A 17 -35.18 19.35 -17.25
N PHE A 18 -34.16 20.20 -17.39
CA PHE A 18 -32.77 19.80 -17.38
C PHE A 18 -32.39 19.44 -15.95
N THR A 19 -32.88 18.30 -15.46
CA THR A 19 -32.27 17.69 -14.27
C THR A 19 -30.85 17.28 -14.66
N PRO A 20 -29.79 17.87 -14.06
CA PRO A 20 -28.43 17.50 -14.39
C PRO A 20 -28.26 16.01 -14.17
N ARG A 21 -27.86 15.28 -15.22
CA ARG A 21 -27.57 13.85 -15.06
C ARG A 21 -26.51 13.72 -13.96
N PRO A 22 -26.72 12.87 -12.94
CA PRO A 22 -25.76 12.71 -11.86
C PRO A 22 -24.41 12.36 -12.46
N ARG A 23 -23.39 13.18 -12.18
CA ARG A 23 -22.03 12.95 -12.68
C ARG A 23 -21.60 11.58 -12.20
N ARG A 24 -21.31 10.67 -13.13
CA ARG A 24 -20.76 9.36 -12.82
C ARG A 24 -19.48 9.58 -12.04
N GLN A 25 -19.42 9.07 -10.82
CA GLN A 25 -18.20 9.17 -10.03
C GLN A 25 -17.08 8.36 -10.74
N PRO A 26 -15.86 8.89 -10.88
CA PRO A 26 -14.76 8.23 -11.61
C PRO A 26 -14.37 6.92 -10.93
N MET A 27 -13.70 5.97 -11.58
CA MET A 27 -13.19 4.79 -10.86
C MET A 27 -12.00 5.16 -9.98
N LEU A 28 -11.85 4.51 -8.83
CA LEU A 28 -10.65 4.65 -7.99
C LEU A 28 -9.67 3.50 -8.26
N LEU A 29 -8.40 3.82 -8.53
CA LEU A 29 -7.33 2.83 -8.54
C LEU A 29 -6.41 3.12 -7.34
N ILE A 30 -6.38 2.22 -6.37
CA ILE A 30 -5.69 2.42 -5.10
C ILE A 30 -4.39 1.61 -5.10
N HIS A 31 -3.26 2.30 -5.15
CA HIS A 31 -1.94 1.69 -5.07
C HIS A 31 -1.49 1.66 -3.62
N LEU A 32 -1.31 0.47 -3.07
CA LEU A 32 -0.83 0.27 -1.70
C LEU A 32 0.56 -0.37 -1.74
N ASP A 33 1.56 0.34 -1.22
CA ASP A 33 2.83 -0.30 -0.89
C ASP A 33 2.63 -1.20 0.32
N ILE A 34 3.10 -2.44 0.29
CA ILE A 34 2.87 -3.40 1.36
C ILE A 34 3.65 -3.00 2.62
N ASN A 35 4.91 -2.67 2.43
CA ASN A 35 5.81 -2.35 3.53
C ASN A 35 5.41 -1.02 4.18
N LYS A 36 5.35 -1.00 5.52
CA LYS A 36 4.99 0.15 6.36
C LYS A 36 3.56 0.71 6.18
N THR A 37 2.82 0.32 5.14
CA THR A 37 1.42 0.76 4.93
C THR A 37 0.42 -0.33 5.28
N ILE A 38 0.72 -1.59 4.94
CA ILE A 38 -0.19 -2.73 5.14
C ILE A 38 0.34 -3.63 6.25
N ILE A 39 1.65 -3.90 6.24
CA ILE A 39 2.35 -4.70 7.24
C ILE A 39 3.47 -3.90 7.90
N GLN A 40 3.84 -4.27 9.13
CA GLN A 40 4.96 -3.63 9.87
C GLN A 40 6.25 -4.45 9.89
N SER A 41 6.16 -5.75 9.64
CA SER A 41 7.31 -6.62 9.42
C SER A 41 7.87 -6.44 8.00
N ASP A 42 9.17 -6.69 7.83
CA ASP A 42 9.80 -6.75 6.51
C ASP A 42 10.75 -7.96 6.50
N SER A 43 10.35 -9.01 5.77
CA SER A 43 11.11 -10.26 5.66
C SER A 43 12.48 -10.06 4.98
N ILE A 44 12.59 -9.10 4.06
CA ILE A 44 13.84 -8.80 3.35
C ILE A 44 14.85 -8.13 4.28
N GLN A 45 14.36 -7.26 5.17
CA GLN A 45 15.20 -6.56 6.15
C GLN A 45 15.32 -7.32 7.48
N MET A 46 14.74 -8.52 7.58
CA MET A 46 14.62 -9.29 8.83
C MET A 46 14.06 -8.43 9.98
N LYS A 47 13.14 -7.54 9.65
CA LYS A 47 12.61 -6.54 10.57
C LYS A 47 11.38 -7.08 11.29
N SER A 48 11.42 -7.09 12.62
CA SER A 48 10.28 -7.52 13.42
C SER A 48 9.17 -6.47 13.42
N ILE A 49 7.94 -6.88 13.80
CA ILE A 49 6.81 -5.96 13.97
C ILE A 49 7.13 -4.86 15.01
N GLU A 50 7.80 -5.22 16.11
CA GLU A 50 8.19 -4.27 17.15
C GLU A 50 9.15 -3.21 16.60
N GLU A 51 10.17 -3.63 15.84
CA GLU A 51 11.06 -2.69 15.15
C GLU A 51 10.31 -1.84 14.12
N GLY A 52 9.28 -2.42 13.49
CA GLY A 52 8.26 -1.78 12.66
C GLY A 52 7.69 -0.54 13.33
N ILE A 53 7.04 -0.79 14.45
CA ILE A 53 6.34 0.19 15.25
C ILE A 53 7.31 1.22 15.83
N ARG A 54 8.48 0.81 16.34
CA ARG A 54 9.49 1.73 16.87
C ARG A 54 9.95 2.75 15.83
N GLU A 55 10.16 2.32 14.58
CA GLU A 55 10.45 3.24 13.47
C GLU A 55 9.28 4.20 13.20
N GLY A 56 8.03 3.71 13.20
CA GLY A 56 6.86 4.56 13.05
C GLY A 56 6.71 5.57 14.19
N ILE A 57 6.94 5.16 15.43
CA ILE A 57 6.93 6.04 16.61
C ILE A 57 7.98 7.14 16.47
N ALA A 58 9.20 6.81 16.02
CA ALA A 58 10.24 7.80 15.80
C ALA A 58 9.86 8.87 14.75
N GLU A 59 8.94 8.57 13.83
CA GLU A 59 8.38 9.52 12.85
C GLU A 59 7.28 10.42 13.43
N LEU A 60 6.67 10.04 14.54
CA LEU A 60 5.52 10.74 15.13
C LEU A 60 5.91 11.71 16.26
N PHE A 61 7.09 11.54 16.86
CA PHE A 61 7.57 12.38 17.97
C PHE A 61 8.42 13.52 17.43
N TRP A 62 7.99 14.76 17.70
CA TRP A 62 8.61 15.99 17.22
C TRP A 62 9.35 16.73 18.32
N GLY A 63 10.52 17.27 18.02
CA GLY A 63 11.36 17.95 18.98
C GLY A 63 12.28 18.97 18.33
N THR A 64 12.93 19.75 19.16
CA THR A 64 13.88 20.78 18.76
C THR A 64 15.31 20.29 18.94
N LEU A 65 16.21 20.71 18.06
CA LEU A 65 17.63 20.35 18.19
C LEU A 65 18.30 21.20 19.28
N ARG A 66 18.92 20.53 20.25
CA ARG A 66 19.84 21.18 21.20
C ARG A 66 21.21 21.30 20.55
N LYS A 67 21.72 22.52 20.46
CA LYS A 67 23.02 22.86 19.87
C LYS A 67 23.98 23.34 20.98
N ASP A 68 25.26 23.00 20.86
CA ASP A 68 26.30 23.56 21.73
C ASP A 68 26.68 25.00 21.33
N GLU A 69 27.64 25.59 22.05
CA GLU A 69 28.15 26.95 21.78
C GLU A 69 28.73 27.11 20.37
N ASN A 70 29.16 26.02 19.73
CA ASN A 70 29.70 26.02 18.37
C ASN A 70 28.61 25.73 17.30
N GLY A 71 27.34 25.64 17.70
CA GLY A 71 26.23 25.32 16.82
C GLY A 71 26.14 23.84 16.41
N LYS A 72 26.96 22.96 17.00
CA LYS A 72 26.90 21.51 16.73
C LYS A 72 25.72 20.92 17.46
N VAL A 73 24.97 20.05 16.77
CA VAL A 73 23.84 19.33 17.38
C VAL A 73 24.36 18.33 18.40
N VAL A 74 23.92 18.47 19.64
CA VAL A 74 24.31 17.59 20.76
C VAL A 74 23.13 16.80 21.31
N GLY A 75 21.89 17.25 21.09
CA GLY A 75 20.71 16.55 21.60
C GLY A 75 19.42 16.92 20.86
N TRP A 76 18.33 16.34 21.35
CA TRP A 76 16.99 16.55 20.84
C TRP A 76 16.01 16.60 22.01
N ASP A 77 15.21 17.67 22.05
CA ASP A 77 14.25 17.93 23.12
C ASP A 77 12.83 17.81 22.58
N TRP A 78 12.04 16.91 23.16
CA TRP A 78 10.66 16.68 22.73
C TRP A 78 9.80 17.93 22.97
N CYS A 79 8.96 18.27 22.00
CA CYS A 79 8.04 19.41 22.10
C CYS A 79 6.86 19.18 23.08
N LYS A 80 6.83 18.02 23.76
CA LYS A 80 5.73 17.57 24.64
C LYS A 80 4.35 17.59 23.96
N ASN A 81 4.34 17.45 22.62
CA ASN A 81 3.14 17.37 21.81
C ASN A 81 2.69 15.92 21.63
N ARG A 82 1.40 15.73 21.38
CA ARG A 82 0.87 14.41 21.03
C ARG A 82 1.57 13.86 19.77
N PRO A 83 1.89 12.56 19.70
CA PRO A 83 2.46 11.96 18.50
C PRO A 83 1.61 12.24 17.26
N SER A 84 2.24 12.71 16.18
CA SER A 84 1.55 13.23 15.00
C SER A 84 2.38 13.07 13.72
N CYS A 85 1.72 12.78 12.59
CA CYS A 85 2.34 12.75 11.27
C CYS A 85 2.66 14.16 10.72
N SER A 86 2.11 15.20 11.36
CA SER A 86 2.30 16.60 10.98
C SER A 86 3.08 17.33 12.07
N PRO A 87 3.96 18.27 11.70
CA PRO A 87 4.69 19.08 12.66
C PRO A 87 3.71 19.83 13.58
N PRO A 88 4.03 19.96 14.88
CA PRO A 88 3.21 20.75 15.80
C PRO A 88 3.25 22.23 15.44
N GLU A 89 2.14 22.93 15.68
CA GLU A 89 2.09 24.38 15.63
C GLU A 89 2.66 24.93 16.95
N ILE A 90 3.93 25.37 16.91
CA ILE A 90 4.62 25.94 18.07
C ILE A 90 4.95 27.39 17.75
N THR A 91 4.38 28.31 18.52
CA THR A 91 4.58 29.76 18.32
C THR A 91 6.00 30.20 18.64
N ASP A 92 6.68 29.48 19.53
CA ASP A 92 7.95 29.89 20.13
C ASP A 92 9.15 29.13 19.53
N CYS A 93 8.95 28.35 18.47
CA CYS A 93 10.01 27.61 17.80
C CYS A 93 10.01 27.92 16.29
N PRO A 94 11.16 28.32 15.71
CA PRO A 94 11.28 28.43 14.26
C PRO A 94 10.94 27.09 13.61
N PRO A 95 10.09 27.06 12.56
CA PRO A 95 9.73 25.82 11.87
C PRO A 95 10.93 25.00 11.39
N ASP A 96 12.04 25.68 11.04
CA ASP A 96 13.27 25.07 10.53
C ASP A 96 14.08 24.28 11.59
N ASP A 97 13.74 24.42 12.87
CA ASP A 97 14.38 23.70 13.97
C ASP A 97 13.55 22.52 14.50
N LEU A 98 12.41 22.20 13.86
CA LEU A 98 11.58 21.05 14.21
C LEU A 98 12.01 19.78 13.48
N TYR A 99 12.35 18.75 14.25
CA TYR A 99 12.79 17.46 13.76
C TYR A 99 12.00 16.34 14.44
N THR A 100 11.59 15.35 13.65
CA THR A 100 11.18 14.07 14.23
C THR A 100 12.39 13.37 14.85
N TYR A 101 12.16 12.51 15.84
CA TYR A 101 13.24 11.69 16.42
C TYR A 101 13.96 10.84 15.34
N LEU A 102 13.22 10.36 14.32
CA LEU A 102 13.79 9.70 13.16
C LEU A 102 14.80 10.60 12.42
N SER A 103 14.40 11.82 12.08
CA SER A 103 15.24 12.77 11.36
C SER A 103 16.46 13.19 12.19
N PHE A 104 16.30 13.32 13.50
CA PHE A 104 17.40 13.54 14.44
C PHE A 104 18.41 12.39 14.41
N CYS A 105 17.97 11.13 14.53
CA CYS A 105 18.87 9.96 14.47
C CYS A 105 19.68 9.91 13.17
N LYS A 106 19.06 10.24 12.02
CA LYS A 106 19.74 10.32 10.72
C LYS A 106 20.80 11.43 10.65
N LYS A 107 20.59 12.51 11.40
CA LYS A 107 21.54 13.63 11.50
C LYS A 107 22.73 13.28 12.40
N MET A 108 22.50 12.52 13.48
CA MET A 108 23.54 12.15 14.45
C MET A 108 24.47 11.04 13.97
N HIS A 109 24.03 10.19 13.05
CA HIS A 109 24.80 9.06 12.57
C HIS A 109 24.86 9.05 11.05
N SER A 110 26.07 9.00 10.48
CA SER A 110 26.28 8.77 9.04
C SER A 110 26.01 7.32 8.65
N GLU A 111 26.35 6.37 9.53
CA GLU A 111 26.17 4.93 9.30
C GLU A 111 24.74 4.47 9.53
N LYS A 112 24.18 3.74 8.55
CA LYS A 112 22.78 3.28 8.57
C LYS A 112 22.48 2.34 9.74
N ASP A 113 23.43 1.51 10.16
CA ASP A 113 23.18 0.56 11.25
C ASP A 113 23.11 1.26 12.60
N GLN A 114 23.93 2.29 12.82
CA GLN A 114 23.85 3.15 14.00
C GLN A 114 22.56 3.98 14.01
N GLN A 115 22.11 4.47 12.85
CA GLN A 115 20.79 5.10 12.73
C GLN A 115 19.68 4.14 13.15
N LYS A 116 19.62 2.94 12.55
CA LYS A 116 18.61 1.92 12.85
C LYS A 116 18.61 1.53 14.33
N LEU A 117 19.79 1.28 14.89
CA LEU A 117 19.93 0.95 16.31
C LEU A 117 19.37 2.08 17.19
N SER A 118 19.69 3.33 16.89
CA SER A 118 19.20 4.49 17.66
C SER A 118 17.70 4.68 17.58
N ILE A 119 17.13 4.46 16.39
CA ILE A 119 15.69 4.53 16.15
C ILE A 119 14.98 3.42 16.93
N ARG A 120 15.49 2.18 16.87
CA ARG A 120 14.84 1.02 17.49
C ARG A 120 14.97 1.03 19.02
N THR A 121 16.07 1.51 19.56
CA THR A 121 16.32 1.49 21.01
C THR A 121 15.95 2.80 21.72
N PHE A 122 15.61 3.85 20.97
CA PHE A 122 15.43 5.21 21.49
C PHE A 122 16.65 5.71 22.29
N ARG A 123 17.87 5.21 21.98
CA ARG A 123 19.07 5.44 22.82
C ARG A 123 19.57 6.88 22.86
N LEU A 124 19.20 7.71 21.88
CA LEU A 124 19.61 9.12 21.82
C LEU A 124 18.60 10.04 22.53
N VAL A 125 17.54 9.48 23.12
CA VAL A 125 16.62 10.21 23.98
C VAL A 125 17.23 10.24 25.38
N GLU A 126 17.66 11.43 25.82
CA GLU A 126 18.26 11.67 27.14
C GLU A 126 17.22 11.84 28.24
N ASP A 127 16.03 12.34 27.91
CA ASP A 127 14.94 12.58 28.84
C ASP A 127 14.12 11.29 29.06
N ASP A 128 14.14 10.79 30.30
CA ASP A 128 13.40 9.60 30.73
C ASP A 128 11.87 9.75 30.58
N GLU A 129 11.32 10.96 30.72
CA GLU A 129 9.90 11.24 30.53
C GLU A 129 9.51 10.94 29.08
N VAL A 130 10.28 11.46 28.13
CA VAL A 130 10.05 11.28 26.69
C VAL A 130 10.17 9.81 26.31
N LYS A 131 11.23 9.16 26.79
CA LYS A 131 11.46 7.73 26.52
C LYS A 131 10.33 6.89 27.08
N GLY A 132 9.84 7.21 28.28
CA GLY A 132 8.68 6.58 28.90
C GLY A 132 7.42 6.72 28.04
N GLU A 133 7.12 7.90 27.50
CA GLU A 133 5.98 8.10 26.60
C GLU A 133 6.13 7.34 25.27
N MET A 134 7.33 7.30 24.68
CA MET A 134 7.58 6.51 23.46
C MET A 134 7.37 5.00 23.70
N ILE A 135 7.84 4.47 24.83
CA ILE A 135 7.64 3.06 25.21
C ILE A 135 6.17 2.76 25.50
N LYS A 136 5.46 3.66 26.19
CA LYS A 136 4.01 3.52 26.42
C LYS A 136 3.22 3.47 25.12
N VAL A 137 3.57 4.28 24.12
CA VAL A 137 2.94 4.22 22.79
C VAL A 137 3.26 2.90 22.09
N LEU A 138 4.50 2.41 22.20
CA LEU A 138 4.91 1.11 21.68
C LEU A 138 4.10 -0.03 22.29
N ASP A 139 4.00 -0.10 23.62
CA ASP A 139 3.27 -1.14 24.33
C ASP A 139 1.79 -1.14 23.95
N LEU A 140 1.19 0.05 23.83
CA LEU A 140 -0.19 0.19 23.37
C LEU A 140 -0.37 -0.31 21.94
N ALA A 141 0.56 0.02 21.03
CA ALA A 141 0.51 -0.41 19.65
C ALA A 141 0.69 -1.94 19.54
N LEU A 142 1.69 -2.51 20.22
CA LEU A 142 1.91 -3.96 20.26
C LEU A 142 0.70 -4.69 20.82
N LYS A 143 0.11 -4.21 21.92
CA LYS A 143 -1.11 -4.77 22.50
C LYS A 143 -2.27 -4.77 21.51
N LYS A 144 -2.43 -3.71 20.71
CA LYS A 144 -3.48 -3.62 19.67
C LYS A 144 -3.23 -4.54 18.48
N LEU A 145 -1.97 -4.90 18.21
CA LEU A 145 -1.63 -5.85 17.16
C LEU A 145 -1.74 -7.31 17.63
N GLN A 146 -1.85 -7.58 18.94
CA GLN A 146 -2.02 -8.95 19.42
C GLN A 146 -3.33 -9.56 18.94
N LEU A 147 -3.26 -10.79 18.44
CA LEU A 147 -4.44 -11.62 18.20
C LEU A 147 -5.14 -11.90 19.53
N PRO A 148 -6.48 -11.87 19.57
CA PRO A 148 -7.26 -12.35 20.71
C PRO A 148 -6.87 -13.78 21.10
N ALA A 149 -6.96 -14.11 22.38
CA ALA A 149 -6.48 -15.39 22.90
C ALA A 149 -7.18 -16.59 22.26
N GLU A 150 -8.46 -16.42 21.93
CA GLU A 150 -9.33 -17.39 21.27
C GLU A 150 -8.98 -17.66 19.80
N VAL A 151 -8.35 -16.70 19.11
CA VAL A 151 -7.93 -16.84 17.71
C VAL A 151 -6.47 -17.30 17.63
N ARG A 152 -5.66 -16.91 18.62
CA ARG A 152 -4.23 -17.18 18.63
C ARG A 152 -3.95 -18.69 18.60
N PHE A 153 -3.09 -19.11 17.66
CA PHE A 153 -2.72 -20.51 17.44
C PHE A 153 -3.91 -21.44 17.13
N SER A 154 -5.07 -20.90 16.74
CA SER A 154 -6.18 -21.71 16.26
C SER A 154 -5.89 -22.23 14.84
N PRO A 155 -6.35 -23.45 14.48
CA PRO A 155 -6.24 -23.95 13.11
C PRO A 155 -6.88 -23.02 12.07
N GLU A 156 -7.97 -22.33 12.45
CA GLU A 156 -8.67 -21.37 11.61
C GLU A 156 -7.81 -20.14 11.31
N ALA A 157 -7.08 -19.63 12.31
CA ALA A 157 -6.14 -18.52 12.12
C ALA A 157 -4.97 -18.92 11.20
N GLU A 158 -4.40 -20.10 11.41
CA GLU A 158 -3.30 -20.59 10.58
C GLU A 158 -3.73 -20.79 9.12
N ALA A 159 -4.94 -21.33 8.90
CA ALA A 159 -5.51 -21.54 7.57
C ALA A 159 -5.77 -20.24 6.78
N VAL A 160 -5.81 -19.09 7.45
CA VAL A 160 -5.95 -17.76 6.82
C VAL A 160 -4.63 -16.98 6.78
N GLY A 161 -3.50 -17.62 7.09
CA GLY A 161 -2.18 -16.97 7.06
C GLY A 161 -1.81 -16.18 8.31
N LEU A 162 -2.67 -16.16 9.35
CA LEU A 162 -2.36 -15.53 10.63
C LEU A 162 -1.46 -16.44 11.47
N LYS A 163 -0.16 -16.37 11.21
CA LYS A 163 0.86 -17.13 11.94
C LYS A 163 1.32 -16.38 13.19
N GLY A 164 1.35 -17.07 14.32
CA GLY A 164 1.89 -16.54 15.57
C GLY A 164 0.84 -15.82 16.43
N SER A 165 1.25 -14.71 17.06
CA SER A 165 0.44 -14.00 18.06
C SER A 165 -0.04 -12.62 17.65
N THR A 166 0.29 -12.15 16.45
CA THR A 166 0.01 -10.78 16.00
C THR A 166 -0.74 -10.76 14.67
N ILE A 167 -1.57 -9.74 14.47
CA ILE A 167 -2.17 -9.43 13.17
C ILE A 167 -1.07 -9.06 12.18
N MET A 168 -1.21 -9.51 10.93
CA MET A 168 -0.23 -9.23 9.89
C MET A 168 -0.61 -7.99 9.09
N MET A 169 -1.84 -7.93 8.55
CA MET A 169 -2.36 -6.75 7.87
C MET A 169 -3.04 -5.76 8.82
N PHE A 170 -2.85 -4.47 8.57
CA PHE A 170 -3.51 -3.42 9.34
C PHE A 170 -5.04 -3.41 9.16
N PRO A 171 -5.82 -3.29 10.25
CA PRO A 171 -7.28 -3.24 10.20
C PRO A 171 -7.85 -2.15 9.29
N ALA A 172 -7.12 -1.04 9.15
CA ALA A 172 -7.51 0.11 8.34
C ALA A 172 -7.74 -0.24 6.87
N VAL A 173 -7.01 -1.22 6.33
CA VAL A 173 -7.17 -1.67 4.93
C VAL A 173 -8.53 -2.35 4.76
N PHE A 174 -8.89 -3.27 5.66
CA PHE A 174 -10.19 -3.94 5.62
C PHE A 174 -11.35 -2.96 5.81
N HIS A 175 -11.20 -1.99 6.72
CA HIS A 175 -12.17 -0.91 6.90
C HIS A 175 -12.36 -0.06 5.64
N LEU A 176 -11.27 0.35 4.99
CA LEU A 176 -11.31 1.14 3.76
C LEU A 176 -12.14 0.41 2.68
N VAL A 177 -11.86 -0.87 2.48
CA VAL A 177 -12.50 -1.69 1.44
C VAL A 177 -13.98 -1.87 1.72
N ALA A 178 -14.31 -2.22 2.96
CA ALA A 178 -15.69 -2.37 3.39
C ALA A 178 -16.47 -1.05 3.26
N ALA A 179 -15.84 0.09 3.59
CA ALA A 179 -16.45 1.41 3.43
C ALA A 179 -16.69 1.76 1.95
N LEU A 180 -15.73 1.49 1.06
CA LEU A 180 -15.87 1.71 -0.38
C LEU A 180 -16.99 0.84 -0.98
N GLN A 181 -17.13 -0.41 -0.54
CA GLN A 181 -18.19 -1.30 -0.97
C GLN A 181 -19.58 -0.84 -0.48
N ARG A 182 -19.71 -0.45 0.80
CA ARG A 182 -20.97 0.13 1.32
C ARG A 182 -21.36 1.41 0.56
N ALA A 183 -20.39 2.24 0.21
CA ALA A 183 -20.59 3.42 -0.61
C ALA A 183 -20.88 3.11 -2.09
N LYS A 184 -20.91 1.84 -2.49
CA LYS A 184 -21.07 1.37 -3.88
C LYS A 184 -20.08 2.06 -4.84
N ARG A 185 -18.88 2.34 -4.33
CA ARG A 185 -17.81 3.01 -5.09
C ARG A 185 -17.20 2.00 -6.05
N LYS A 186 -16.95 2.41 -7.29
CA LYS A 186 -16.13 1.62 -8.22
C LYS A 186 -14.66 1.82 -7.89
N PHE A 187 -13.97 0.76 -7.48
CA PHE A 187 -12.55 0.81 -7.19
C PHE A 187 -11.82 -0.48 -7.61
N ALA A 188 -10.51 -0.42 -7.71
CA ALA A 188 -9.57 -1.54 -7.78
C ALA A 188 -8.41 -1.25 -6.82
N ILE A 189 -7.82 -2.32 -6.26
CA ILE A 189 -6.67 -2.20 -5.36
C ILE A 189 -5.49 -2.88 -6.01
N LEU A 190 -4.33 -2.28 -5.81
CA LEU A 190 -3.07 -2.78 -6.27
C LEU A 190 -2.09 -2.88 -5.12
N PHE A 191 -1.81 -4.10 -4.71
CA PHE A 191 -0.77 -4.36 -3.72
C PHE A 191 0.60 -4.35 -4.39
N ARG A 192 1.54 -3.60 -3.84
CA ARG A 192 2.93 -3.57 -4.30
C ARG A 192 3.83 -4.12 -3.21
N SER A 193 4.57 -5.18 -3.50
CA SER A 193 5.58 -5.76 -2.59
C SER A 193 6.95 -5.70 -3.24
N PHE A 194 8.00 -5.65 -2.44
CA PHE A 194 9.38 -5.91 -2.90
C PHE A 194 9.88 -7.28 -2.45
N GLY A 195 9.05 -8.06 -1.74
CA GLY A 195 9.50 -9.23 -0.98
C GLY A 195 8.61 -10.46 -1.10
N VAL A 196 8.93 -11.45 -0.26
CA VAL A 196 8.25 -12.75 -0.21
C VAL A 196 6.97 -12.75 0.60
N ASP A 197 6.59 -11.60 1.17
CA ASP A 197 5.40 -11.45 2.02
C ASP A 197 4.08 -11.49 1.24
N HIS A 198 4.13 -11.51 -0.10
CA HIS A 198 2.96 -11.49 -0.98
C HIS A 198 2.01 -12.66 -0.76
N GLU A 199 2.53 -13.86 -0.46
CA GLU A 199 1.69 -15.05 -0.30
C GLU A 199 0.90 -15.00 1.01
N ASN A 200 1.53 -14.56 2.11
CA ASN A 200 0.83 -14.38 3.37
C ASN A 200 -0.25 -13.29 3.26
N ILE A 201 0.03 -12.20 2.54
CA ILE A 201 -0.95 -11.13 2.27
C ILE A 201 -2.09 -11.64 1.42
N LYS A 202 -1.80 -12.41 0.36
CA LYS A 202 -2.82 -13.06 -0.46
C LYS A 202 -3.72 -13.96 0.37
N GLN A 203 -3.17 -14.76 1.27
CA GLN A 203 -3.93 -15.65 2.13
C GLN A 203 -4.86 -14.89 3.08
N GLU A 204 -4.34 -13.91 3.84
CA GLU A 204 -5.15 -13.13 4.79
C GLU A 204 -6.21 -12.30 4.06
N TRP A 205 -5.83 -11.65 2.96
CA TRP A 205 -6.72 -10.85 2.14
C TRP A 205 -7.84 -11.68 1.50
N ASN A 206 -7.51 -12.83 0.89
CA ASN A 206 -8.51 -13.70 0.26
C ASN A 206 -9.45 -14.28 1.31
N ALA A 207 -8.96 -14.62 2.50
CA ALA A 207 -9.81 -15.04 3.61
C ALA A 207 -10.78 -13.94 4.04
N PHE A 208 -10.38 -12.67 4.00
CA PHE A 208 -11.29 -11.55 4.24
C PHE A 208 -12.35 -11.44 3.14
N CYS A 209 -11.96 -11.51 1.88
CA CYS A 209 -12.89 -11.50 0.73
C CYS A 209 -13.91 -12.64 0.78
N GLU A 210 -13.50 -13.82 1.24
CA GLU A 210 -14.35 -15.00 1.37
C GLU A 210 -15.14 -15.03 2.69
N MET A 211 -15.10 -13.96 3.49
CA MET A 211 -15.72 -13.87 4.82
C MET A 211 -15.25 -14.95 5.83
N ARG A 212 -14.09 -15.58 5.59
CA ARG A 212 -13.47 -16.58 6.48
C ARG A 212 -12.52 -15.97 7.52
N HIS A 213 -12.13 -14.70 7.35
CA HIS A 213 -11.18 -14.05 8.26
C HIS A 213 -11.74 -13.92 9.69
N PRO A 214 -11.10 -14.48 10.74
CA PRO A 214 -11.69 -14.61 12.07
C PRO A 214 -11.98 -13.28 12.78
N LEU A 215 -11.20 -12.22 12.48
CA LEU A 215 -11.34 -10.91 13.13
C LEU A 215 -12.16 -9.87 12.36
N TYR A 216 -12.11 -9.92 11.02
CA TYR A 216 -12.50 -8.79 10.18
C TYR A 216 -13.61 -9.12 9.18
N SER A 217 -14.04 -10.38 9.06
CA SER A 217 -15.17 -10.77 8.20
C SER A 217 -16.44 -9.97 8.49
N ARG A 218 -16.70 -9.64 9.76
CA ARG A 218 -17.80 -8.76 10.21
C ARG A 218 -17.85 -7.40 9.53
N PHE A 219 -16.74 -6.90 8.98
CA PHE A 219 -16.76 -5.65 8.23
C PHE A 219 -17.52 -5.78 6.91
N LEU A 220 -17.79 -7.00 6.43
CA LEU A 220 -18.60 -7.29 5.26
C LEU A 220 -20.06 -7.63 5.59
N ASP A 221 -20.48 -7.52 6.86
CA ASP A 221 -21.88 -7.71 7.25
C ASP A 221 -22.79 -6.75 6.49
N GLY A 222 -23.85 -7.30 5.90
CA GLY A 222 -24.80 -6.60 5.02
C GLY A 222 -24.29 -6.32 3.60
N ILE A 223 -23.02 -6.64 3.30
CA ILE A 223 -22.44 -6.58 1.95
C ILE A 223 -22.44 -7.98 1.35
N GLY A 224 -21.92 -8.97 2.07
CA GLY A 224 -21.66 -10.32 1.57
C GLY A 224 -20.21 -10.52 1.11
N PRO A 225 -19.84 -11.75 0.72
CA PRO A 225 -18.49 -12.06 0.28
C PRO A 225 -18.13 -11.33 -1.01
N MET A 226 -16.86 -11.00 -1.14
CA MET A 226 -16.23 -10.37 -2.29
C MET A 226 -15.36 -11.37 -3.05
N ASP A 227 -15.84 -12.60 -3.23
CA ASP A 227 -15.16 -13.72 -3.88
C ASP A 227 -15.79 -14.08 -5.24
N GLY A 228 -16.69 -13.23 -5.74
CA GLY A 228 -17.44 -13.43 -6.98
C GLY A 228 -18.72 -14.25 -6.83
N SER A 229 -19.02 -14.80 -5.65
CA SER A 229 -20.24 -15.60 -5.43
C SER A 229 -21.53 -14.77 -5.38
N VAL A 230 -21.44 -13.47 -5.07
CA VAL A 230 -22.60 -12.56 -4.97
C VAL A 230 -22.72 -11.68 -6.21
N SER A 231 -23.88 -11.73 -6.86
CA SER A 231 -24.18 -10.89 -8.01
C SER A 231 -23.97 -9.40 -7.69
N ARG A 232 -23.34 -8.67 -8.63
CA ARG A 232 -23.01 -7.23 -8.54
C ARG A 232 -21.89 -6.87 -7.56
N ILE A 233 -21.33 -7.82 -6.82
CA ILE A 233 -20.12 -7.64 -6.03
C ILE A 233 -18.97 -8.26 -6.82
N PRO A 234 -17.99 -7.47 -7.28
CA PRO A 234 -16.82 -8.03 -7.96
C PRO A 234 -16.06 -8.97 -7.03
N ASP A 235 -15.49 -10.06 -7.57
CA ASP A 235 -14.42 -10.79 -6.89
C ASP A 235 -13.26 -9.82 -6.64
N ARG A 236 -12.79 -9.80 -5.39
CA ARG A 236 -11.73 -8.94 -4.88
C ARG A 236 -10.54 -9.75 -4.40
N ARG A 237 -10.50 -11.06 -4.63
CA ARG A 237 -9.36 -11.88 -4.24
C ARG A 237 -8.16 -11.53 -5.10
N ILE A 238 -6.96 -11.70 -4.53
CA ILE A 238 -5.72 -11.69 -5.29
C ILE A 238 -5.63 -13.05 -5.98
N ASP A 239 -5.89 -13.07 -7.27
CA ASP A 239 -5.80 -14.25 -8.12
C ASP A 239 -4.41 -14.38 -8.73
N ALA A 240 -3.88 -13.27 -9.23
CA ALA A 240 -2.62 -13.16 -9.95
C ALA A 240 -1.59 -12.29 -9.24
N MET A 241 -0.32 -12.63 -9.48
CA MET A 241 0.81 -11.81 -9.09
C MET A 241 1.69 -11.56 -10.31
N HIS A 242 2.23 -10.36 -10.40
CA HIS A 242 3.03 -9.92 -11.54
C HIS A 242 4.39 -9.48 -11.08
N THR A 243 5.40 -9.63 -11.93
CA THR A 243 6.74 -9.09 -11.68
C THR A 243 6.97 -7.85 -12.52
N LEU A 244 7.25 -6.72 -11.90
CA LEU A 244 7.65 -5.51 -12.60
C LEU A 244 9.16 -5.31 -12.47
N TYR A 245 9.88 -5.61 -13.56
CA TYR A 245 11.30 -5.35 -13.73
C TYR A 245 11.51 -3.96 -14.35
N ARG A 246 12.64 -3.32 -14.03
CA ARG A 246 13.03 -2.02 -14.61
C ARG A 246 14.53 -1.99 -14.85
N ASP A 247 14.90 -1.46 -16.01
CA ASP A 247 16.28 -1.19 -16.39
C ASP A 247 16.37 0.12 -17.21
N ALA A 248 17.54 0.38 -17.82
CA ALA A 248 17.78 1.56 -18.63
C ALA A 248 16.88 1.66 -19.88
N GLN A 249 16.31 0.54 -20.35
CA GLN A 249 15.39 0.51 -21.49
C GLN A 249 13.93 0.77 -21.08
N GLY A 250 13.65 0.77 -19.77
CA GLY A 250 12.34 1.09 -19.21
C GLY A 250 11.73 -0.07 -18.42
N PRO A 251 10.42 -0.01 -18.13
CA PRO A 251 9.74 -1.06 -17.39
C PRO A 251 9.49 -2.30 -18.27
N LEU A 252 9.52 -3.46 -17.64
CA LEU A 252 9.18 -4.75 -18.23
C LEU A 252 8.28 -5.49 -17.24
N LEU A 253 7.02 -5.72 -17.62
CA LEU A 253 6.04 -6.37 -16.76
C LEU A 253 5.83 -7.83 -17.18
N VAL A 254 6.10 -8.75 -16.27
CA VAL A 254 5.78 -10.18 -16.42
C VAL A 254 4.42 -10.45 -15.76
N ILE A 255 3.45 -10.88 -16.56
CA ILE A 255 2.06 -11.06 -16.16
C ILE A 255 1.85 -12.50 -15.70
N ASP A 256 1.11 -12.68 -14.60
CA ASP A 256 0.86 -13.95 -13.88
C ASP A 256 2.10 -14.78 -13.54
N HIS A 257 3.23 -14.12 -13.32
CA HIS A 257 4.48 -14.80 -13.05
C HIS A 257 5.34 -14.06 -12.05
N LEU A 258 5.81 -14.79 -11.05
CA LEU A 258 6.83 -14.34 -10.11
C LEU A 258 8.19 -14.84 -10.58
N VAL A 259 9.16 -13.94 -10.71
CA VAL A 259 10.55 -14.33 -10.95
C VAL A 259 11.05 -15.19 -9.77
N GLU A 260 11.86 -16.20 -10.08
CA GLU A 260 12.46 -17.09 -9.08
C GLU A 260 13.09 -16.31 -7.91
N ALA A 261 12.84 -16.76 -6.68
CA ALA A 261 13.24 -16.04 -5.48
C ALA A 261 14.75 -15.78 -5.40
N GLN A 262 15.59 -16.68 -5.91
CA GLN A 262 17.04 -16.49 -5.93
C GLN A 262 17.45 -15.38 -6.90
N ARG A 263 16.90 -15.39 -8.12
CA ARG A 263 17.11 -14.33 -9.12
C ARG A 263 16.68 -12.97 -8.60
N ALA A 264 15.49 -12.90 -7.98
CA ALA A 264 14.99 -11.68 -7.36
C ALA A 264 15.95 -11.15 -6.28
N LYS A 265 16.48 -12.03 -5.42
CA LYS A 265 17.49 -11.65 -4.41
C LYS A 265 18.78 -11.13 -5.02
N ASP A 266 19.25 -11.72 -6.11
CA ASP A 266 20.46 -11.29 -6.79
C ASP A 266 20.27 -9.91 -7.43
N TRP A 267 19.11 -9.67 -8.05
CA TRP A 267 18.73 -8.38 -8.61
C TRP A 267 18.58 -7.29 -7.55
N ASP A 268 17.99 -7.62 -6.40
CA ASP A 268 17.85 -6.72 -5.25
C ASP A 268 19.20 -6.42 -4.59
N ARG A 269 20.10 -7.40 -4.51
CA ARG A 269 21.45 -7.20 -3.98
C ARG A 269 22.20 -6.21 -4.83
N TRP A 270 22.22 -6.43 -6.14
CA TRP A 270 22.85 -5.55 -7.11
C TRP A 270 22.29 -4.12 -7.04
N ALA A 271 20.97 -3.97 -6.92
CA ALA A 271 20.31 -2.68 -6.78
C ALA A 271 20.79 -1.84 -5.58
N ARG A 272 21.29 -2.53 -4.55
CA ARG A 272 21.72 -1.93 -3.28
C ARG A 272 23.23 -1.70 -3.23
N GLU A 273 23.99 -2.15 -4.24
CA GLU A 273 25.44 -1.97 -4.30
C GLU A 273 25.84 -0.49 -4.27
N ARG A 274 27.03 -0.23 -3.74
CA ARG A 274 27.62 1.11 -3.61
C ARG A 274 29.04 1.08 -4.21
N PRO A 275 29.37 1.98 -5.17
CA PRO A 275 28.51 3.01 -5.76
C PRO A 275 27.32 2.42 -6.51
N THR A 276 26.22 3.19 -6.63
CA THR A 276 25.03 2.72 -7.34
C THR A 276 25.40 2.39 -8.79
N PRO A 277 25.16 1.15 -9.25
CA PRO A 277 25.49 0.76 -10.62
C PRO A 277 24.85 1.70 -11.63
N GLN A 278 25.62 2.11 -12.64
CA GLN A 278 25.14 3.00 -13.71
C GLN A 278 24.52 2.23 -14.88
N GLU A 279 24.92 0.98 -15.07
CA GLU A 279 24.49 0.11 -16.17
C GLU A 279 24.01 -1.22 -15.62
N ASP A 280 22.89 -1.71 -16.12
CA ASP A 280 22.33 -2.99 -15.71
C ASP A 280 23.10 -4.17 -16.34
N THR A 281 23.91 -4.84 -15.52
CA THR A 281 24.73 -6.00 -15.94
C THR A 281 24.12 -7.33 -15.53
N ARG A 282 22.84 -7.36 -15.13
CA ARG A 282 22.20 -8.57 -14.60
C ARG A 282 21.62 -9.48 -15.67
N ASP A 283 21.62 -9.03 -16.93
CA ASP A 283 20.90 -9.63 -18.05
C ASP A 283 19.44 -9.93 -17.70
N GLY A 284 18.82 -9.15 -16.81
CA GLY A 284 17.51 -9.49 -16.24
C GLY A 284 16.40 -9.39 -17.28
N ARG A 285 16.44 -8.37 -18.14
CA ARG A 285 15.56 -8.24 -19.30
C ARG A 285 15.73 -9.41 -20.27
N ASP A 286 16.98 -9.75 -20.61
CA ASP A 286 17.28 -10.88 -21.50
C ASP A 286 16.79 -12.22 -20.92
N TYR A 287 16.94 -12.43 -19.61
CA TYR A 287 16.37 -13.58 -18.92
C TYR A 287 14.85 -13.59 -19.01
N ILE A 288 14.17 -12.47 -18.74
CA ILE A 288 12.71 -12.40 -18.81
C ILE A 288 12.23 -12.69 -20.25
N LEU A 289 12.85 -12.10 -21.26
CA LEU A 289 12.44 -12.27 -22.65
C LEU A 289 12.77 -13.68 -23.16
N ARG A 290 14.00 -14.17 -22.97
CA ARG A 290 14.42 -15.46 -23.54
C ARG A 290 13.96 -16.66 -22.72
N VAL A 291 13.97 -16.57 -21.40
CA VAL A 291 13.63 -17.70 -20.52
C VAL A 291 12.16 -17.66 -20.18
N LEU A 292 11.66 -16.59 -19.57
CA LEU A 292 10.27 -16.57 -19.12
C LEU A 292 9.30 -16.50 -20.30
N LYS A 293 9.50 -15.57 -21.24
CA LYS A 293 8.59 -15.43 -22.39
C LYS A 293 8.80 -16.52 -23.43
N ASP A 294 10.00 -16.69 -23.98
CA ASP A 294 10.18 -17.60 -25.12
C ASP A 294 10.18 -19.09 -24.73
N GLN A 295 10.80 -19.46 -23.60
CA GLN A 295 10.88 -20.88 -23.19
C GLN A 295 9.70 -21.31 -22.30
N GLN A 296 9.23 -20.45 -21.40
CA GLN A 296 8.15 -20.79 -20.46
C GLN A 296 6.77 -20.23 -20.88
N GLY A 297 6.69 -19.44 -21.95
CA GLY A 297 5.42 -18.91 -22.45
C GLY A 297 4.80 -17.80 -21.58
N ALA A 298 5.60 -17.16 -20.72
CA ALA A 298 5.12 -16.07 -19.87
C ALA A 298 4.68 -14.87 -20.72
N ARG A 299 3.59 -14.22 -20.31
CA ARG A 299 3.11 -12.99 -20.95
C ARG A 299 3.91 -11.81 -20.43
N VAL A 300 4.41 -10.99 -21.34
CA VAL A 300 5.26 -9.84 -21.01
C VAL A 300 4.76 -8.60 -21.74
N SER A 301 4.72 -7.48 -21.04
CA SER A 301 4.53 -6.14 -21.61
C SER A 301 5.81 -5.35 -21.46
N ASP A 302 6.37 -4.90 -22.58
CA ASP A 302 7.68 -4.27 -22.66
C ASP A 302 7.57 -2.78 -22.99
N GLY A 303 8.13 -1.96 -22.12
CA GLY A 303 8.16 -0.51 -22.28
C GLY A 303 6.97 0.18 -21.62
N LEU A 304 7.10 1.49 -21.47
CA LEU A 304 6.15 2.29 -20.70
C LEU A 304 4.75 2.29 -21.34
N ASP A 305 4.67 2.38 -22.66
CA ASP A 305 3.41 2.45 -23.39
C ASP A 305 2.65 1.12 -23.31
N GLU A 306 3.31 -0.02 -23.51
CA GLU A 306 2.68 -1.34 -23.40
C GLU A 306 2.24 -1.64 -21.96
N VAL A 307 3.07 -1.31 -20.96
CA VAL A 307 2.70 -1.49 -19.55
C VAL A 307 1.51 -0.60 -19.19
N ARG A 308 1.49 0.66 -19.66
CA ARG A 308 0.35 1.56 -19.48
C ARG A 308 -0.90 1.01 -20.16
N GLU A 309 -0.79 0.56 -21.42
CA GLU A 309 -1.91 -0.03 -22.15
C GLU A 309 -2.44 -1.28 -21.47
N TRP A 310 -1.56 -2.16 -20.97
CA TRP A 310 -1.98 -3.32 -20.21
C TRP A 310 -2.72 -2.89 -18.92
N MET A 311 -2.19 -1.92 -18.17
CA MET A 311 -2.86 -1.39 -16.96
C MET A 311 -4.21 -0.76 -17.28
N MET A 312 -4.35 -0.08 -18.41
CA MET A 312 -5.60 0.52 -18.87
C MET A 312 -6.57 -0.53 -19.46
N SER A 313 -6.06 -1.60 -20.07
CA SER A 313 -6.88 -2.72 -20.56
C SER A 313 -7.56 -3.45 -19.40
N CYS A 314 -6.87 -3.52 -18.26
CA CYS A 314 -7.43 -3.97 -17.00
C CYS A 314 -8.63 -3.12 -16.54
N HIS A 315 -8.70 -1.84 -16.94
CA HIS A 315 -9.84 -0.96 -16.63
C HIS A 315 -11.04 -1.19 -17.56
N ALA A 316 -10.81 -1.62 -18.81
CA ALA A 316 -11.85 -1.70 -19.84
C ALA A 316 -12.82 -2.88 -19.66
N CYS A 317 -12.42 -3.98 -19.00
CA CYS A 317 -13.32 -5.11 -18.70
C CYS A 317 -14.34 -4.83 -17.57
N LEU A 318 -14.37 -3.62 -16.97
CA LEU A 318 -15.31 -3.24 -15.91
C LEU A 318 -16.64 -2.63 -16.44
N VAL A 319 -16.88 -2.71 -17.75
CA VAL A 319 -18.14 -2.30 -18.39
C VAL A 319 -19.08 -3.51 -18.50
N PRO A 320 -20.25 -3.51 -17.83
CA PRO A 320 -21.21 -4.60 -17.93
C PRO A 320 -21.65 -4.84 -19.38
N GLY A 321 -21.59 -6.09 -19.85
CA GLY A 321 -22.20 -6.51 -21.12
C GLY A 321 -21.25 -6.74 -22.30
N LYS A 322 -19.92 -6.67 -22.12
CA LYS A 322 -18.97 -7.17 -23.12
C LYS A 322 -18.41 -8.53 -22.70
N PRO A 323 -18.51 -9.58 -23.54
CA PRO A 323 -17.75 -10.80 -23.31
C PRO A 323 -16.25 -10.48 -23.48
N CYS A 324 -15.51 -10.31 -22.37
CA CYS A 324 -14.05 -10.26 -22.42
C CYS A 324 -13.56 -11.69 -22.71
N SER A 325 -12.87 -11.90 -23.83
CA SER A 325 -12.17 -13.16 -24.14
C SER A 325 -10.98 -13.41 -23.21
N THR A 326 -10.56 -12.38 -22.47
CA THR A 326 -9.61 -12.46 -21.36
C THR A 326 -10.40 -12.66 -20.06
N ARG A 327 -10.36 -13.87 -19.48
CA ARG A 327 -10.98 -14.26 -18.19
C ARG A 327 -10.40 -13.54 -16.96
N PHE A 328 -9.85 -12.34 -17.13
CA PHE A 328 -8.95 -11.71 -16.18
C PHE A 328 -9.66 -10.90 -15.09
N TRP A 329 -10.97 -10.64 -15.22
CA TRP A 329 -11.67 -9.66 -14.35
C TRP A 329 -12.99 -10.13 -13.77
N ASP A 330 -13.34 -11.41 -13.94
CA ASP A 330 -14.26 -12.06 -12.99
C ASP A 330 -13.60 -12.31 -11.62
N HIS A 331 -12.29 -12.02 -11.46
CA HIS A 331 -11.44 -12.40 -10.31
C HIS A 331 -10.65 -11.24 -9.65
N GLY A 332 -11.12 -10.00 -9.78
CA GLY A 332 -10.27 -8.82 -9.66
C GLY A 332 -9.53 -8.55 -8.36
N LEU A 333 -8.21 -8.71 -8.34
CA LEU A 333 -7.28 -7.79 -7.66
C LEU A 333 -5.86 -8.05 -8.16
N LEU A 334 -5.08 -7.00 -8.42
CA LEU A 334 -3.71 -7.15 -8.92
C LEU A 334 -2.71 -7.01 -7.76
N CYS A 335 -1.71 -7.88 -7.70
CA CYS A 335 -0.55 -7.72 -6.83
C CYS A 335 0.72 -7.63 -7.69
N PHE A 336 1.45 -6.52 -7.63
CA PHE A 336 2.79 -6.43 -8.20
C PHE A 336 3.84 -6.77 -7.16
N CYS A 337 4.74 -7.67 -7.50
CA CYS A 337 6.10 -7.64 -6.98
C CYS A 337 6.86 -6.57 -7.78
N TRP A 338 7.08 -5.42 -7.18
CA TRP A 338 7.86 -4.35 -7.75
C TRP A 338 9.34 -4.66 -7.49
N MET A 339 10.20 -4.61 -8.50
CA MET A 339 11.65 -4.56 -8.32
C MET A 339 12.12 -3.21 -8.88
N LEU A 340 12.45 -2.28 -7.99
CA LEU A 340 12.88 -0.93 -8.36
C LEU A 340 14.40 -0.89 -8.40
N VAL A 341 14.97 -0.54 -9.56
CA VAL A 341 16.33 0.03 -9.61
C VAL A 341 16.42 1.15 -10.64
N CYS A 342 17.09 2.22 -10.21
CA CYS A 342 17.61 3.38 -10.95
C CYS A 342 16.64 4.19 -11.83
N GLN A 343 16.22 5.35 -11.31
CA GLN A 343 16.24 6.58 -12.11
C GLN A 343 17.11 7.60 -11.36
N LYS A 344 18.03 8.25 -12.09
CA LYS A 344 18.33 9.65 -11.82
C LYS A 344 17.13 10.48 -12.21
#